data_AF-A0A920M3E2-F1
#
_entry.id   AF-A0A920M3E2-F1
#
_cell.length_a   1.000
_cell.length_b   1.000
_cell.length_c   1.000
_cell.angle_alpha   90.00
_cell.angle_beta   90.00
_cell.angle_gamma   90.00
#
_symmetry.space_group_name_H-M   'P 1'
#
loop_
_entity.id
_entity.type
_entity.pdbx_description
1 polymer ?
#
loop_
_entity_poly.entity_id
_entity_poly.type
_entity_poly.pdbx_seq_one_letter_code
_entity_poly.pdbx_strand_id
1 'polypeptide(L)'
;MSFKVKNYILASYDQVAIDSISAKLMGFDPMQIPKLRIAHEAGLGIAKPSEIKVNGDSIEKQNWNFSKKKNTFASRVQKLIYWGPP
;
A
#
# COMPACT_ATOMS: atom_id res chain seq x y z
N MET A 1 -12.30 12.52 2.25
CA MET A 1 -11.35 11.58 2.90
C MET A 1 -11.96 11.11 4.21
N SER A 2 -11.86 9.82 4.59
CA SER A 2 -12.30 9.36 5.93
C SER A 2 -11.05 8.87 6.65
N PHE A 3 -10.63 9.60 7.68
CA PHE A 3 -9.48 9.24 8.50
C PHE A 3 -9.87 8.09 9.44
N LYS A 4 -9.00 7.09 9.56
CA LYS A 4 -9.19 5.96 10.47
C LYS A 4 -7.94 5.80 11.33
N VAL A 5 -8.11 5.85 12.65
CA VAL A 5 -7.02 5.60 13.61
C VAL A 5 -6.84 4.08 13.75
N LYS A 6 -5.59 3.62 13.77
CA LYS A 6 -5.23 2.19 13.86
C LYS A 6 -4.38 1.81 15.07
N ASN A 7 -3.70 2.77 15.70
CA ASN A 7 -2.83 2.55 16.87
C ASN A 7 -1.67 1.57 16.62
N TYR A 8 -1.08 1.61 15.41
CA TYR A 8 0.16 0.88 15.08
C TYR A 8 1.30 1.86 14.86
N ILE A 9 2.47 1.51 15.37
CA ILE A 9 3.75 2.14 15.00
C ILE A 9 4.55 1.08 14.27
N LEU A 10 5.00 1.42 13.06
CA LEU A 10 5.84 0.56 12.24
C LEU A 10 7.23 1.20 12.16
N ALA A 11 8.28 0.40 12.37
CA ALA A 11 9.66 0.85 12.23
C ALA A 11 10.49 -0.22 11.50
N SER A 12 11.39 0.23 10.63
CA SER A 12 12.35 -0.62 9.91
C SER A 12 13.51 0.25 9.41
N TYR A 13 14.69 -0.35 9.24
CA TYR A 13 15.79 0.26 8.50
C TYR A 13 15.62 0.14 6.98
N ASP A 14 14.87 -0.88 6.52
CA ASP A 14 14.50 -1.06 5.12
C ASP A 14 13.19 -0.32 4.83
N GLN A 15 13.31 0.75 4.05
CA GLN A 15 12.21 1.61 3.63
C GLN A 15 11.19 0.93 2.70
N VAL A 16 11.62 -0.07 1.91
CA VAL A 16 10.72 -0.81 1.02
C VAL A 16 9.92 -1.80 1.84
N ALA A 17 10.57 -2.46 2.81
CA ALA A 17 9.91 -3.40 3.69
C ALA A 17 8.81 -2.74 4.54
N ILE A 18 9.06 -1.53 5.07
CA ILE A 18 8.08 -0.86 5.92
C ILE A 18 6.84 -0.43 5.14
N ASP A 19 7.01 0.10 3.93
CA ASP A 19 5.90 0.52 3.08
C ASP A 19 5.15 -0.70 2.52
N SER A 20 5.85 -1.82 2.28
CA SER A 20 5.23 -3.11 1.92
C SER A 20 4.31 -3.64 3.02
N ILE A 21 4.79 -3.71 4.27
CA ILE A 21 3.95 -4.16 5.39
C ILE A 21 2.77 -3.19 5.61
N SER A 22 2.99 -1.89 5.49
CA SER A 22 1.92 -0.88 5.56
C SER A 22 0.85 -1.10 4.48
N ALA A 23 1.26 -1.35 3.22
CA ALA A 23 0.35 -1.65 2.13
C ALA A 23 -0.45 -2.94 2.36
N LYS A 24 0.20 -4.00 2.85
CA LYS A 24 -0.46 -5.26 3.23
C LYS A 24 -1.52 -5.04 4.31
N LEU A 25 -1.18 -4.31 5.37
CA LEU A 25 -2.12 -3.99 6.46
C LEU A 25 -3.33 -3.19 5.96
N MET A 26 -3.12 -2.27 5.01
CA MET A 26 -4.21 -1.55 4.35
C MET A 26 -5.09 -2.46 3.47
N GLY A 27 -4.65 -3.68 3.15
CA GLY A 27 -5.38 -4.63 2.31
C GLY A 27 -4.96 -4.61 0.85
N PHE A 28 -3.79 -4.05 0.52
CA PHE A 28 -3.23 -4.06 -0.82
C PHE A 28 -2.18 -5.16 -0.97
N ASP A 29 -2.03 -5.68 -2.18
CA ASP A 29 -0.87 -6.48 -2.55
C ASP A 29 0.33 -5.55 -2.83
N PRO A 30 1.42 -5.62 -2.05
CA PRO A 30 2.59 -4.76 -2.26
C PRO A 30 3.24 -4.93 -3.63
N MET A 31 3.21 -6.13 -4.21
CA MET A 31 3.82 -6.38 -5.53
C MET A 31 2.98 -5.83 -6.68
N GLN A 32 1.71 -5.49 -6.43
CA GLN A 32 0.85 -4.77 -7.38
C GLN A 32 1.02 -3.24 -7.30
N ILE A 33 1.87 -2.74 -6.41
CA ILE A 33 2.21 -1.32 -6.28
C ILE A 33 3.52 -1.06 -7.05
N PRO A 34 3.49 -0.33 -8.19
CA PRO A 34 4.66 -0.24 -9.08
C PRO A 34 5.95 0.21 -8.39
N LYS A 35 5.87 1.23 -7.52
CA LYS A 35 7.04 1.73 -6.79
C LYS A 35 7.70 0.66 -5.89
N LEU A 36 6.91 -0.17 -5.22
CA LEU A 36 7.42 -1.22 -4.33
C LEU A 36 8.00 -2.38 -5.13
N ARG A 37 7.29 -2.81 -6.17
CA ARG A 37 7.75 -3.85 -7.09
C ARG A 37 9.09 -3.47 -7.74
N ILE A 38 9.18 -2.26 -8.31
CA ILE A 38 10.40 -1.78 -8.97
C ILE A 38 11.56 -1.66 -7.97
N ALA A 39 11.31 -1.11 -6.77
CA ALA A 39 12.35 -1.00 -5.75
C ALA A 39 12.90 -2.36 -5.30
N HIS A 40 12.02 -3.37 -5.20
CA HIS A 40 12.42 -4.74 -4.90
C HIS A 40 13.19 -5.40 -6.03
N GLU A 41 12.72 -5.28 -7.27
CA GLU A 41 13.42 -5.79 -8.45
C GLU A 41 14.79 -5.12 -8.63
N ALA A 42 14.94 -3.85 -8.22
CA ALA A 42 16.19 -3.11 -8.22
C ALA A 42 17.10 -3.40 -7.01
N GLY A 43 16.69 -4.27 -6.08
CA GLY A 43 17.48 -4.63 -4.89
C GLY A 43 17.60 -3.52 -3.84
N LEU A 44 16.73 -2.51 -3.87
CA LEU A 44 16.73 -1.37 -2.93
C LEU A 44 16.06 -1.68 -1.58
N GLY A 45 15.48 -2.88 -1.46
CA GLY A 45 14.83 -3.39 -0.26
C GLY A 45 13.84 -4.52 -0.58
N ILE A 46 13.16 -5.05 0.43
CA ILE A 46 12.29 -6.21 0.29
C ILE A 46 10.82 -5.79 0.22
N ALA A 47 10.14 -6.03 -0.91
CA ALA A 47 8.70 -5.72 -1.05
C ALA A 47 7.78 -6.94 -0.82
N LYS A 48 8.28 -8.17 -0.85
CA LYS A 48 7.44 -9.36 -0.66
C LYS A 48 7.22 -9.62 0.83
N PRO A 49 5.97 -9.59 1.34
CA PRO A 49 5.72 -9.76 2.77
C PRO A 49 6.15 -11.10 3.35
N SER A 50 6.22 -12.16 2.54
CA SER A 50 6.71 -13.48 2.95
C SER A 50 8.21 -13.51 3.25
N GLU A 51 8.96 -12.52 2.75
CA GLU A 51 10.41 -12.40 2.93
C GLU A 51 10.77 -11.39 4.04
N ILE A 52 9.77 -10.73 4.65
CA ILE A 52 9.96 -9.73 5.70
C ILE A 52 9.69 -10.36 7.07
N LYS A 53 10.69 -10.34 7.94
CA LYS A 53 10.52 -10.74 9.35
C LYS A 53 9.89 -9.59 10.13
N VAL A 54 8.69 -9.82 10.66
CA VAL A 54 8.00 -8.89 11.55
C VAL A 54 8.20 -9.34 12.99
N ASN A 55 8.73 -8.44 13.82
CA ASN A 55 8.89 -8.65 15.25
C ASN A 55 7.81 -7.85 15.99
N GLY A 56 7.28 -8.40 17.09
CA GLY A 56 6.21 -7.78 17.87
C GLY A 56 4.84 -8.38 17.57
N ASP A 57 3.82 -7.54 17.52
CA ASP A 57 2.43 -7.98 17.35
C ASP A 57 2.22 -8.71 16.02
N SER A 58 1.42 -9.78 16.07
CA SER A 58 1.08 -10.53 14.87
C SER A 58 0.20 -9.70 13.94
N ILE A 59 0.66 -9.58 12.69
CA ILE A 59 -0.05 -8.85 11.63
C ILE A 59 -0.73 -9.76 10.61
N GLU A 60 -0.65 -11.09 10.76
CA GLU A 60 -1.10 -12.05 9.74
C GLU A 60 -2.60 -11.96 9.44
N LYS A 61 -3.41 -11.69 10.47
CA LYS A 61 -4.86 -11.59 10.37
C LYS A 61 -5.35 -10.16 10.07
N GLN A 62 -4.44 -9.21 9.89
CA GLN A 62 -4.79 -7.81 9.71
C GLN A 62 -4.96 -7.46 8.24
N ASN A 63 -6.17 -7.03 7.89
CA ASN A 63 -6.49 -6.43 6.60
C ASN A 63 -7.56 -5.36 6.83
N TRP A 64 -7.21 -4.09 6.68
CA TRP A 64 -8.11 -2.98 6.95
C TRP A 64 -9.09 -2.69 5.80
N ASN A 65 -8.99 -3.43 4.69
CA ASN A 65 -9.88 -3.38 3.55
C ASN A 65 -10.06 -1.95 3.00
N PHE A 66 -8.94 -1.24 2.81
CA PHE A 66 -8.99 0.08 2.21
C PHE A 66 -9.36 -0.05 0.74
N SER A 67 -10.39 0.68 0.32
CA SER A 67 -10.83 0.69 -1.08
C SER A 67 -10.11 1.79 -1.84
N LYS A 68 -9.53 1.43 -3.00
CA LYS A 68 -9.04 2.40 -4.00
C LYS A 68 -10.18 3.22 -4.61
N LYS A 69 -11.43 2.73 -4.55
CA LYS A 69 -12.59 3.34 -5.20
C LYS A 69 -13.32 4.27 -4.23
N LYS A 70 -12.86 5.51 -4.17
CA LYS A 70 -13.77 6.66 -4.09
C LYS A 70 -13.53 7.55 -5.31
N ASN A 71 -13.79 6.99 -6.49
CA ASN A 71 -14.01 7.85 -7.64
C ASN A 71 -15.40 8.48 -7.44
N THR A 72 -15.46 9.58 -6.69
CA THR A 72 -16.65 10.43 -6.63
C THR A 72 -16.98 10.89 -8.06
N PHE A 73 -18.23 11.15 -8.39
CA PHE A 73 -18.67 11.56 -9.74
C PHE A 73 -17.76 12.65 -10.34
N ALA A 74 -17.34 13.63 -9.52
CA ALA A 74 -16.37 14.67 -9.86
C ALA A 74 -15.01 14.14 -10.39
N SER A 75 -14.46 13.06 -9.82
CA SER A 75 -13.19 12.48 -10.29
C SER A 75 -13.28 11.81 -11.68
N ARG A 76 -14.47 11.33 -12.06
CA ARG A 76 -14.71 10.75 -13.40
C ARG A 76 -14.80 11.85 -14.44
N VAL A 77 -15.53 12.93 -14.14
CA VAL A 77 -15.62 14.13 -15.00
C VAL A 77 -14.27 14.81 -15.14
N GLN A 78 -13.53 14.96 -14.04
CA GLN A 78 -12.18 15.51 -14.08
C GLN A 78 -11.25 14.67 -14.96
N LYS A 79 -11.29 13.33 -14.84
CA LYS A 79 -10.49 12.47 -15.71
C LYS A 79 -10.84 12.63 -17.20
N LEU A 80 -12.12 12.76 -17.53
CA LEU A 80 -12.58 13.02 -18.89
C LEU A 80 -12.06 14.35 -19.45
N ILE A 81 -12.05 15.42 -18.64
CA ILE A 81 -11.57 16.74 -19.08
C ILE A 81 -10.05 16.74 -19.33
N TYR A 82 -9.27 16.11 -18.43
CA TYR A 82 -7.80 16.18 -18.50
C TYR A 82 -7.17 15.13 -19.41
N TRP A 83 -7.80 13.97 -19.58
CA TRP A 83 -7.19 12.81 -20.26
C TRP A 83 -7.97 12.37 -21.50
N GLY A 84 -9.13 12.98 -21.78
CA GLY A 84 -10.02 12.57 -22.87
C GLY A 84 -10.83 11.31 -22.54
N PRO A 85 -11.77 10.93 -23.43
CA PRO A 85 -12.52 9.69 -23.30
C PRO A 85 -11.58 8.46 -23.39
N PRO A 86 -11.95 7.33 -22.75
CA PRO A 86 -11.13 6.12 -22.71
C PRO A 86 -10.96 5.45 -24.08
#